data_AF-A0A2S5RFA3-F1
#
_entry.id   AF-A0A2S5RFA3-F1
#
_cell.length_a   1.000
_cell.length_b   1.000
_cell.length_c   1.000
_cell.angle_alpha   90.00
_cell.angle_beta   90.00
_cell.angle_gamma   90.00
#
_symmetry.space_group_name_H-M   'P 1'
#
loop_
_entity.id
_entity.type
_entity.pdbx_description
1 polymer ?
#
loop_
_entity_poly.entity_id
_entity_poly.type
_entity_poly.pdbx_seq_one_letter_code
_entity_poly.pdbx_strand_id
1 'polypeptide(L)'
;MVESIIGFLIFVVVIYSLVVNFGHILMWIGIGLACLIGIVIIGWIIYKIRENHVLRKFYGEPTSSSSSPLIDIFYKWKNQSKTKYVDVKSGEEEFVAGPAPEGTREILILGWDKYGRAYPLPLTTEIIPSGLDPEIMSTKNLFAKASKSSENIWKWDTKIDKSKFYDETGYYSYEQLEFLYSLNFDKIDFWEIWEDLDRPCVNYELNPAKLFFGTNTWPDDVPEWSFWHIGFSDDDSKLNVSHRSSSEWIEGYIKWREENQDPIFEAYELLGIDPNINISVPQIKALRRKMAKQHHPDKNLQVNTNERMTEINNACDFLIEHKQNEKNKE
;
A
#
# COMPACT_ATOMS: atom_id res chain seq x y z
N MET A 1 -32.51 77.89 -34.40
CA MET A 1 -33.53 76.83 -34.17
C MET A 1 -33.22 75.59 -35.01
N VAL A 2 -33.06 75.72 -36.33
CA VAL A 2 -32.76 74.60 -37.25
C VAL A 2 -31.47 73.85 -36.89
N GLU A 3 -30.36 74.55 -36.59
CA GLU A 3 -29.09 73.92 -36.22
C GLU A 3 -29.18 73.09 -34.92
N SER A 4 -29.97 73.55 -33.95
CA SER A 4 -30.21 72.80 -32.70
C SER A 4 -31.01 71.52 -32.93
N ILE A 5 -31.92 71.52 -33.91
CA ILE A 5 -32.70 70.33 -34.28
C ILE A 5 -31.80 69.33 -35.02
N ILE A 6 -30.93 69.80 -35.92
CA ILE A 6 -29.97 68.95 -36.62
C ILE A 6 -28.98 68.30 -35.64
N GLY A 7 -28.44 69.08 -34.70
CA GLY A 7 -27.54 68.55 -33.66
C GLY A 7 -28.20 67.48 -32.79
N PHE A 8 -29.45 67.69 -32.40
CA PHE A 8 -30.22 66.71 -31.64
C PHE A 8 -30.47 65.42 -32.43
N LEU A 9 -30.83 65.52 -33.71
CA LEU A 9 -31.05 64.35 -34.57
C LEU A 9 -29.77 63.53 -34.76
N ILE A 10 -28.62 64.18 -34.96
CA ILE A 10 -27.32 63.49 -35.05
C ILE A 10 -27.02 62.75 -33.74
N PHE A 11 -27.24 63.40 -32.59
CA PHE A 11 -27.03 62.78 -31.29
C PHE A 11 -27.91 61.53 -31.07
N VAL A 12 -29.19 61.60 -31.44
CA VAL A 12 -30.11 60.46 -31.35
C VAL A 12 -29.66 59.30 -32.25
N VAL A 13 -29.22 59.58 -33.48
CA VAL A 13 -28.71 58.55 -34.40
C VAL A 13 -27.45 57.89 -33.85
N VAL A 14 -26.51 58.66 -33.29
CA VAL A 14 -25.28 58.12 -32.70
C VAL A 14 -25.59 57.23 -31.50
N ILE A 15 -26.47 57.65 -30.59
CA ILE A 15 -26.89 56.81 -29.45
C ILE A 15 -27.56 55.53 -29.94
N TYR A 16 -28.47 55.63 -30.91
CA TYR A 16 -29.14 54.46 -31.46
C TYR A 16 -28.15 53.46 -32.05
N SER A 17 -27.18 53.93 -32.84
CA SER A 17 -26.11 53.06 -33.39
C SER A 17 -25.25 52.42 -32.30
N LEU A 18 -24.93 53.14 -31.22
CA LEU A 18 -24.18 52.58 -30.09
C LEU A 18 -24.96 51.48 -29.36
N VAL A 19 -26.26 51.70 -29.11
CA VAL A 19 -27.13 50.72 -28.43
C VAL A 19 -27.29 49.46 -29.27
N VAL A 20 -27.52 49.60 -30.58
CA VAL A 20 -27.65 48.46 -31.49
C VAL A 20 -26.34 47.65 -31.56
N ASN A 21 -25.20 48.32 -31.73
CA ASN A 21 -23.90 47.65 -31.78
C ASN A 21 -23.56 46.94 -30.46
N PHE A 22 -23.88 47.55 -29.31
CA PHE A 22 -23.67 46.91 -28.01
C PHE A 22 -24.54 45.67 -27.83
N GLY A 23 -25.79 45.71 -28.29
CA GLY A 23 -26.69 44.55 -28.30
C GLY A 23 -26.13 43.38 -29.12
N HIS A 24 -25.57 43.65 -30.30
CA HIS A 24 -24.91 42.62 -31.12
C HIS A 24 -23.70 42.01 -30.42
N ILE A 25 -22.86 42.81 -29.75
CA ILE A 25 -21.69 42.32 -29.01
C ILE A 25 -22.12 41.37 -27.88
N LEU A 26 -23.13 41.75 -27.09
CA LEU A 26 -23.65 40.90 -26.01
C LEU A 26 -24.23 39.58 -26.54
N MET A 27 -24.92 39.62 -27.68
CA MET A 27 -25.43 38.41 -28.33
C MET A 27 -24.30 37.45 -28.72
N TRP A 28 -23.22 37.95 -29.32
CA TRP A 28 -22.06 37.12 -29.69
C TRP A 28 -21.33 36.54 -28.48
N ILE A 29 -21.21 37.30 -27.39
CA ILE A 29 -20.65 36.80 -26.11
C ILE A 29 -21.52 35.66 -25.57
N GLY A 30 -22.85 35.81 -25.60
CA GLY A 30 -23.79 34.78 -25.16
C GLY A 30 -23.67 33.48 -25.95
N ILE A 31 -23.57 33.57 -27.29
CA ILE A 31 -23.36 32.41 -28.16
C ILE A 31 -22.01 31.72 -27.85
N GLY A 32 -20.93 32.49 -27.69
CA GLY A 32 -19.61 31.96 -27.36
C GLY A 32 -19.59 31.20 -26.03
N LEU A 33 -20.25 31.72 -25.00
CA LEU A 33 -20.35 31.07 -23.69
C LEU A 33 -21.12 29.75 -23.76
N ALA A 34 -22.23 29.72 -24.51
CA ALA A 34 -23.02 28.51 -24.71
C ALA A 34 -22.22 27.40 -25.42
N CYS A 35 -21.42 27.76 -26.43
CA CYS A 35 -20.54 26.81 -27.11
C CYS A 35 -19.47 26.23 -26.17
N LEU A 36 -18.85 27.07 -25.32
CA LEU A 36 -17.87 26.61 -24.32
C LEU A 36 -18.48 25.61 -23.33
N ILE A 37 -19.68 25.89 -22.81
CA ILE A 37 -20.40 24.97 -21.92
C ILE A 37 -20.67 23.63 -22.63
N GLY A 38 -21.09 23.67 -23.89
CA GLY A 38 -21.32 22.47 -24.70
C GLY A 38 -20.05 21.60 -24.84
N ILE A 39 -18.90 22.21 -25.09
CA ILE A 39 -17.61 21.49 -25.20
C ILE A 39 -17.24 20.80 -23.87
N VAL A 40 -17.43 21.47 -22.74
CA VAL A 40 -17.15 20.90 -21.41
C VAL A 40 -18.05 19.70 -21.11
N ILE A 41 -19.35 19.81 -21.42
CA ILE A 41 -20.31 18.71 -21.22
C ILE A 41 -19.94 17.51 -22.10
N ILE A 42 -19.61 17.73 -23.38
CA ILE A 42 -19.19 16.66 -24.29
C ILE A 42 -17.91 15.99 -23.79
N GLY A 43 -16.93 16.77 -23.34
CA GLY A 43 -15.68 16.24 -22.76
C GLY A 43 -15.93 15.38 -21.53
N TRP A 44 -16.83 15.80 -20.63
CA TRP A 44 -17.21 15.03 -19.46
C TRP A 44 -17.92 13.71 -19.81
N ILE A 45 -18.81 13.73 -20.82
CA ILE A 45 -19.48 12.52 -21.32
C ILE A 45 -18.45 11.54 -21.91
N ILE A 46 -17.51 12.00 -22.74
CA ILE A 46 -16.45 11.16 -23.32
C ILE A 46 -15.58 10.55 -22.22
N TYR A 47 -15.22 11.35 -21.21
CA TYR A 47 -14.46 10.87 -20.05
C TYR A 47 -15.20 9.73 -19.32
N LYS A 48 -16.50 9.91 -19.04
CA LYS A 48 -17.33 8.88 -18.39
C LYS A 48 -17.50 7.62 -19.22
N ILE A 49 -17.63 7.74 -20.54
CA ILE A 49 -17.68 6.58 -21.45
C ILE A 49 -16.35 5.83 -21.40
N ARG A 50 -15.21 6.53 -21.43
CA ARG A 50 -13.89 5.91 -21.36
C ARG A 50 -13.65 5.21 -20.02
N GLU A 51 -14.01 5.86 -18.92
CA GLU A 51 -13.97 5.26 -17.57
C GLU A 51 -14.79 3.96 -17.54
N ASN A 52 -16.02 3.97 -18.04
CA ASN A 52 -16.87 2.78 -18.10
C ASN A 52 -16.30 1.69 -19.02
N HIS A 53 -15.69 2.06 -20.16
CA HIS A 53 -15.09 1.09 -21.07
C HIS A 53 -13.83 0.45 -20.46
N VAL A 54 -13.02 1.23 -19.75
CA VAL A 54 -11.86 0.73 -18.98
C VAL A 54 -12.35 -0.27 -17.94
N LEU A 55 -13.39 0.08 -17.17
CA LEU A 55 -14.00 -0.82 -16.19
C LEU A 55 -14.53 -2.10 -16.87
N ARG A 56 -15.26 -2.02 -17.98
CA ARG A 56 -15.74 -3.23 -18.70
C ARG A 56 -14.60 -4.11 -19.21
N LYS A 57 -13.52 -3.52 -19.71
CA LYS A 57 -12.34 -4.30 -20.17
C LYS A 57 -11.65 -5.01 -19.01
N PHE A 58 -11.65 -4.42 -17.81
CA PHE A 58 -11.01 -4.99 -16.63
C PHE A 58 -11.90 -5.98 -15.85
N TYR A 59 -13.22 -5.86 -15.95
CA TYR A 59 -14.18 -6.63 -15.13
C TYR A 59 -15.12 -7.54 -15.94
N GLY A 60 -15.02 -7.55 -17.28
CA GLY A 60 -15.87 -8.34 -18.17
C GLY A 60 -17.25 -7.72 -18.39
N GLU A 61 -17.94 -8.11 -19.48
CA GLU A 61 -19.34 -7.73 -19.68
C GLU A 61 -20.24 -8.50 -18.72
N PRO A 62 -21.15 -7.83 -17.99
CA PRO A 62 -22.17 -8.52 -17.20
C PRO A 62 -23.15 -9.19 -18.14
N THR A 63 -23.02 -10.51 -18.33
CA THR A 63 -23.99 -11.31 -19.05
C THR A 63 -25.22 -11.50 -18.17
N SER A 64 -26.40 -11.25 -18.73
CA SER A 64 -27.68 -11.14 -18.02
C SER A 64 -28.25 -12.46 -17.47
N SER A 65 -27.44 -13.51 -17.31
CA SER A 65 -27.90 -14.78 -16.70
C SER A 65 -26.84 -15.52 -15.89
N SER A 66 -25.77 -14.83 -15.50
CA SER A 66 -24.77 -15.36 -14.57
C SER A 66 -24.30 -14.16 -13.75
N SER A 67 -24.83 -14.03 -12.53
CA SER A 67 -24.16 -13.17 -11.56
C SER A 67 -22.76 -13.75 -11.40
N SER A 68 -21.78 -13.03 -11.95
CA SER A 68 -20.38 -13.39 -11.75
C SER A 68 -20.16 -13.51 -10.25
N PRO A 69 -19.66 -14.65 -9.73
CA PRO A 69 -19.45 -14.85 -8.29
C PRO A 69 -18.67 -13.69 -7.66
N LEU A 70 -17.80 -13.05 -8.43
CA LEU A 70 -16.99 -11.90 -8.02
C LEU A 70 -17.80 -10.61 -7.78
N ILE A 71 -18.92 -10.39 -8.49
CA ILE A 71 -19.77 -9.20 -8.30
C ILE A 71 -20.60 -9.35 -7.02
N ASP A 72 -21.14 -10.55 -6.76
CA ASP A 72 -21.83 -10.83 -5.50
C ASP A 72 -20.86 -10.77 -4.30
N ILE A 73 -19.62 -11.22 -4.48
CA ILE A 73 -18.55 -11.05 -3.48
C ILE A 73 -18.25 -9.56 -3.21
N PHE A 74 -18.12 -8.73 -4.25
CA PHE A 74 -17.83 -7.30 -4.09
C PHE A 74 -18.95 -6.53 -3.37
N TYR A 75 -20.22 -6.83 -3.66
CA TYR A 75 -21.35 -6.20 -2.95
C TYR A 75 -21.53 -6.74 -1.52
N LYS A 76 -21.08 -7.97 -1.23
CA LYS A 76 -21.08 -8.56 0.12
C LYS A 76 -20.04 -7.90 1.04
N TRP A 77 -18.96 -7.39 0.47
CA TRP A 77 -17.81 -6.81 1.16
C TRP A 77 -18.01 -5.37 1.65
N LYS A 78 -18.77 -4.56 0.91
CA LYS A 78 -18.92 -3.11 1.10
C LYS A 78 -19.45 -2.62 2.48
N ASN A 79 -19.73 -3.50 3.44
CA ASN A 79 -20.29 -3.12 4.75
C ASN A 79 -19.81 -3.98 5.93
N GLN A 80 -18.78 -4.82 5.81
CA GLN A 80 -18.46 -5.77 6.88
C GLN A 80 -16.97 -5.85 7.21
N SER A 81 -16.52 -4.97 8.11
CA SER A 81 -15.26 -5.17 8.87
C SER A 81 -15.26 -6.41 9.79
N LYS A 82 -16.31 -7.24 9.72
CA LYS A 82 -16.50 -8.42 10.56
C LYS A 82 -15.85 -9.63 9.90
N THR A 83 -15.26 -10.49 10.71
CA THR A 83 -14.76 -11.78 10.25
C THR A 83 -15.93 -12.76 10.15
N LYS A 84 -16.08 -13.42 9.01
CA LYS A 84 -17.02 -14.54 8.81
C LYS A 84 -16.25 -15.84 8.80
N TYR A 85 -16.66 -16.81 9.61
CA TYR A 85 -15.94 -18.07 9.77
C TYR A 85 -16.88 -19.26 10.01
N VAL A 86 -16.32 -20.47 9.94
CA VAL A 86 -17.00 -21.73 10.31
C VAL A 86 -16.36 -22.28 11.59
N ASP A 87 -17.15 -22.40 12.66
CA ASP A 87 -16.70 -22.94 13.95
C ASP A 87 -16.48 -24.46 13.86
N VAL A 88 -15.38 -24.97 14.43
CA VAL A 88 -15.01 -26.40 14.38
C VAL A 88 -16.03 -27.27 15.11
N LYS A 89 -16.63 -26.77 16.20
CA LYS A 89 -17.52 -27.58 17.06
C LYS A 89 -18.93 -27.61 16.50
N SER A 90 -19.48 -26.46 16.10
CA SER A 90 -20.85 -26.38 15.58
C SER A 90 -20.94 -26.74 14.10
N GLY A 91 -19.89 -26.44 13.32
CA GLY A 91 -19.92 -26.51 11.86
C GLY A 91 -20.80 -25.41 11.22
N GLU A 92 -21.29 -24.45 12.02
CA GLU A 92 -22.14 -23.35 11.55
C GLU A 92 -21.29 -22.12 11.16
N GLU A 93 -21.85 -21.30 10.27
CA GLU A 93 -21.25 -20.03 9.90
C GLU A 93 -21.56 -18.95 10.95
N GLU A 94 -20.53 -18.27 11.44
CA GLU A 94 -20.66 -17.20 12.43
C GLU A 94 -20.00 -15.90 11.95
N PHE A 95 -20.39 -14.79 12.60
CA PHE A 95 -19.82 -13.46 12.37
C PHE A 95 -19.33 -12.86 13.67
N VAL A 96 -18.10 -12.33 13.67
CA VAL A 96 -17.53 -11.62 14.82
C VAL A 96 -16.97 -10.27 14.41
N ALA A 97 -17.21 -9.25 15.21
CA ALA A 97 -16.58 -7.94 15.06
C ALA A 97 -15.18 -7.98 15.69
N GLY A 98 -14.23 -8.60 15.00
CA GLY A 98 -12.88 -8.86 15.53
C GLY A 98 -12.20 -10.06 14.88
N PRO A 99 -11.09 -10.55 15.46
CA PRO A 99 -10.49 -11.82 15.06
C PRO A 99 -11.46 -12.98 15.30
N ALA A 100 -11.39 -14.00 14.43
CA ALA A 100 -12.10 -15.24 14.66
C ALA A 100 -11.58 -15.93 15.95
N PRO A 101 -12.46 -16.58 16.74
CA PRO A 101 -12.06 -17.25 17.97
C PRO A 101 -11.22 -18.50 17.70
N GLU A 102 -10.48 -18.96 18.71
CA GLU A 102 -9.81 -20.26 18.65
C GLU A 102 -10.83 -21.40 18.51
N GLY A 103 -10.51 -22.41 17.70
CA GLY A 103 -11.48 -23.42 17.27
C GLY A 103 -12.23 -23.03 16.00
N THR A 104 -11.73 -22.07 15.23
CA THR A 104 -12.20 -21.77 13.87
C THR A 104 -11.53 -22.70 12.87
N ARG A 105 -12.30 -23.32 11.98
CA ARG A 105 -11.79 -24.23 10.93
C ARG A 105 -11.46 -23.47 9.65
N GLU A 106 -12.40 -22.62 9.22
CA GLU A 106 -12.39 -21.96 7.93
C GLU A 106 -12.78 -20.50 8.07
N ILE A 107 -11.99 -19.61 7.48
CA ILE A 107 -12.31 -18.19 7.35
C ILE A 107 -12.90 -17.95 5.96
N LEU A 108 -14.16 -17.53 5.93
CA LEU A 108 -14.89 -17.26 4.68
C LEU A 108 -14.72 -15.81 4.23
N ILE A 109 -14.64 -14.87 5.18
CA ILE A 109 -14.38 -13.45 4.94
C ILE A 109 -13.47 -12.95 6.06
N LEU A 110 -12.32 -12.39 5.68
CA LEU A 110 -11.37 -11.83 6.63
C LEU A 110 -11.81 -10.43 7.05
N GLY A 111 -12.04 -10.21 8.34
CA GLY A 111 -12.36 -8.88 8.87
C GLY A 111 -11.11 -8.01 9.06
N TRP A 112 -11.32 -6.72 9.30
CA TRP A 112 -10.26 -5.74 9.54
C TRP A 112 -10.63 -4.71 10.60
N ASP A 113 -9.63 -4.08 11.18
CA ASP A 113 -9.81 -3.00 12.13
C ASP A 113 -10.09 -1.65 11.44
N LYS A 114 -10.37 -0.61 12.24
CA LYS A 114 -10.64 0.75 11.77
C LYS A 114 -9.49 1.40 10.99
N TYR A 115 -8.30 0.80 10.97
CA TYR A 115 -7.12 1.26 10.23
C TYR A 115 -6.90 0.43 8.95
N GLY A 116 -7.83 -0.49 8.62
CA GLY A 116 -7.67 -1.37 7.46
C GLY A 116 -6.68 -2.51 7.71
N ARG A 117 -6.33 -2.83 8.96
CA ARG A 117 -5.44 -3.97 9.26
C ARG A 117 -6.27 -5.22 9.43
N ALA A 118 -5.94 -6.27 8.69
CA ALA A 118 -6.60 -7.56 8.80
C ALA A 118 -6.47 -8.11 10.24
N TYR A 119 -7.53 -8.72 10.75
CA TYR A 119 -7.45 -9.38 12.06
C TYR A 119 -6.58 -10.65 11.98
N PRO A 120 -5.81 -10.97 13.04
CA PRO A 120 -4.99 -12.17 13.07
C PRO A 120 -5.83 -13.44 12.99
N LEU A 121 -5.31 -14.44 12.28
CA LEU A 121 -5.91 -15.78 12.20
C LEU A 121 -5.67 -16.55 13.50
N PRO A 122 -6.67 -17.30 14.00
CA PRO A 122 -6.47 -18.23 15.12
C PRO A 122 -5.59 -19.42 14.71
N LEU A 123 -4.97 -20.07 15.71
CA LEU A 123 -4.03 -21.19 15.53
C LEU A 123 -4.63 -22.38 14.77
N THR A 124 -5.95 -22.58 14.93
CA THR A 124 -6.71 -23.70 14.37
C THR A 124 -7.18 -23.50 12.94
N THR A 125 -6.91 -22.35 12.33
CA THR A 125 -7.39 -22.04 10.97
C THR A 125 -6.74 -22.96 9.94
N GLU A 126 -7.54 -23.80 9.30
CA GLU A 126 -7.08 -24.69 8.23
C GLU A 126 -7.24 -24.01 6.86
N ILE A 127 -8.41 -23.41 6.62
CA ILE A 127 -8.80 -22.81 5.33
C ILE A 127 -8.93 -21.29 5.48
N ILE A 128 -8.31 -20.57 4.56
CA ILE A 128 -8.37 -19.10 4.44
C ILE A 128 -9.16 -18.71 3.18
N PRO A 129 -9.77 -17.51 3.13
CA PRO A 129 -10.60 -17.13 1.99
C PRO A 129 -9.72 -17.02 0.73
N SER A 130 -10.29 -17.15 -0.46
CA SER A 130 -9.53 -17.08 -1.73
C SER A 130 -9.18 -15.66 -2.20
N GLY A 131 -9.62 -14.63 -1.47
CA GLY A 131 -9.33 -13.24 -1.77
C GLY A 131 -9.49 -12.36 -0.54
N LEU A 132 -8.91 -11.16 -0.61
CA LEU A 132 -9.01 -10.15 0.41
C LEU A 132 -9.99 -9.05 0.02
N ASP A 133 -10.62 -8.48 1.04
CA ASP A 133 -11.40 -7.25 0.88
C ASP A 133 -10.47 -6.10 0.46
N PRO A 134 -10.81 -5.29 -0.57
CA PRO A 134 -10.01 -4.16 -1.00
C PRO A 134 -9.82 -3.07 0.07
N GLU A 135 -10.64 -3.04 1.13
CA GLU A 135 -10.46 -2.15 2.28
C GLU A 135 -9.35 -2.61 3.24
N ILE A 136 -8.89 -3.86 3.13
CA ILE A 136 -7.72 -4.35 3.86
C ILE A 136 -6.47 -3.68 3.28
N MET A 137 -5.92 -2.76 4.06
CA MET A 137 -4.71 -2.00 3.74
C MET A 137 -3.44 -2.67 4.24
N SER A 138 -3.52 -3.64 5.17
CA SER A 138 -2.34 -4.34 5.69
C SER A 138 -2.70 -5.74 6.21
N THR A 139 -1.83 -6.70 5.94
CA THR A 139 -1.87 -8.07 6.48
C THR A 139 -0.83 -8.30 7.58
N LYS A 140 -0.23 -7.22 8.12
CA LYS A 140 0.72 -7.31 9.24
C LYS A 140 0.06 -8.01 10.42
N ASN A 141 0.72 -9.02 10.97
CA ASN A 141 0.23 -9.93 12.02
C ASN A 141 -0.90 -10.88 11.62
N LEU A 142 -1.32 -10.95 10.35
CA LEU A 142 -2.38 -11.85 9.93
C LEU A 142 -2.07 -13.31 10.29
N PHE A 143 -0.82 -13.72 10.09
CA PHE A 143 -0.35 -15.08 10.36
C PHE A 143 0.43 -15.22 11.66
N ALA A 144 0.53 -14.18 12.50
CA ALA A 144 1.37 -14.19 13.70
C ALA A 144 1.00 -15.30 14.70
N LYS A 145 -0.20 -15.87 14.59
CA LYS A 145 -0.66 -17.01 15.41
C LYS A 145 -1.00 -18.24 14.58
N ALA A 146 -0.92 -18.24 13.26
CA ALA A 146 -1.32 -19.40 12.48
C ALA A 146 -0.20 -20.45 12.51
N SER A 147 -0.51 -21.68 12.95
CA SER A 147 0.49 -22.77 13.00
C SER A 147 0.46 -23.71 11.79
N LYS A 148 -0.69 -23.78 11.10
CA LYS A 148 -0.99 -24.77 10.05
C LYS A 148 -2.08 -24.25 9.11
N SER A 149 -1.80 -23.25 8.26
CA SER A 149 -2.76 -22.89 7.21
C SER A 149 -2.42 -23.70 5.96
N SER A 150 -3.38 -24.46 5.42
CA SER A 150 -3.10 -25.56 4.49
C SER A 150 -3.27 -25.23 3.01
N GLU A 151 -3.60 -23.99 2.62
CA GLU A 151 -3.87 -23.66 1.22
C GLU A 151 -3.29 -22.34 0.71
N ASN A 152 -2.95 -22.39 -0.59
CA ASN A 152 -2.24 -21.40 -1.41
C ASN A 152 -2.78 -19.96 -1.29
N ILE A 153 -2.24 -19.20 -0.34
CA ILE A 153 -2.31 -17.73 -0.28
C ILE A 153 -1.95 -17.09 -1.64
N TRP A 154 -1.12 -17.79 -2.43
CA TRP A 154 -0.71 -17.42 -3.78
C TRP A 154 -1.87 -17.17 -4.77
N LYS A 155 -3.07 -17.69 -4.49
CA LYS A 155 -4.26 -17.47 -5.33
C LYS A 155 -4.98 -16.15 -5.03
N TRP A 156 -4.55 -15.38 -4.02
CA TRP A 156 -5.15 -14.08 -3.76
C TRP A 156 -4.85 -13.12 -4.91
N ASP A 157 -5.90 -12.66 -5.60
CA ASP A 157 -5.79 -11.61 -6.61
C ASP A 157 -5.49 -10.28 -5.91
N THR A 158 -4.21 -10.04 -5.60
CA THR A 158 -3.73 -8.82 -4.94
C THR A 158 -3.70 -7.68 -5.97
N LYS A 159 -4.86 -7.21 -6.40
CA LYS A 159 -4.99 -5.83 -6.93
C LYS A 159 -4.87 -4.78 -5.83
N ILE A 160 -4.90 -5.22 -4.56
CA ILE A 160 -4.30 -4.51 -3.44
C ILE A 160 -2.85 -4.25 -3.84
N ASP A 161 -2.49 -2.97 -3.82
CA ASP A 161 -1.13 -2.49 -4.05
C ASP A 161 -0.13 -3.44 -3.37
N LYS A 162 0.65 -4.18 -4.17
CA LYS A 162 1.56 -5.20 -3.65
C LYS A 162 2.57 -4.59 -2.68
N SER A 163 2.87 -3.29 -2.79
CA SER A 163 3.65 -2.52 -1.79
C SER A 163 3.08 -2.53 -0.37
N LYS A 164 1.81 -2.94 -0.20
CA LYS A 164 1.13 -3.10 1.10
C LYS A 164 1.15 -4.54 1.64
N PHE A 165 1.50 -5.51 0.80
CA PHE A 165 1.82 -6.87 1.22
C PHE A 165 3.28 -7.01 1.61
N TYR A 166 4.11 -6.18 1.00
CA TYR A 166 5.49 -6.05 1.36
C TYR A 166 5.66 -5.31 2.68
N ASP A 167 6.74 -5.58 3.40
CA ASP A 167 7.26 -4.58 4.31
C ASP A 167 7.72 -3.35 3.50
N GLU A 168 8.14 -2.30 4.20
CA GLU A 168 8.45 -0.99 3.61
C GLU A 168 9.60 -1.02 2.58
N THR A 169 10.25 -2.18 2.38
CA THR A 169 11.33 -2.41 1.41
C THR A 169 10.87 -3.00 0.08
N GLY A 170 9.59 -3.37 -0.06
CA GLY A 170 9.07 -4.01 -1.27
C GLY A 170 9.24 -5.54 -1.32
N TYR A 171 9.53 -6.18 -0.18
CA TYR A 171 9.60 -7.64 -0.02
C TYR A 171 8.61 -8.17 1.03
N TYR A 172 8.25 -9.46 0.98
CA TYR A 172 7.35 -10.07 1.95
C TYR A 172 7.86 -9.83 3.38
N SER A 173 6.97 -9.44 4.30
CA SER A 173 7.33 -9.32 5.72
C SER A 173 7.89 -10.64 6.25
N TYR A 174 8.79 -10.56 7.23
CA TYR A 174 9.47 -11.71 7.83
C TYR A 174 8.49 -12.79 8.30
N GLU A 175 7.36 -12.42 8.93
CA GLU A 175 6.33 -13.36 9.37
C GLU A 175 5.59 -14.03 8.20
N GLN A 176 5.48 -13.36 7.06
CA GLN A 176 4.94 -13.95 5.84
C GLN A 176 5.97 -14.89 5.20
N LEU A 177 7.26 -14.54 5.18
CA LEU A 177 8.31 -15.43 4.69
C LEU A 177 8.43 -16.67 5.58
N GLU A 178 8.47 -16.52 6.90
CA GLU A 178 8.51 -17.63 7.86
C GLU A 178 7.28 -18.54 7.72
N PHE A 179 6.09 -17.96 7.57
CA PHE A 179 4.87 -18.70 7.25
C PHE A 179 5.01 -19.45 5.91
N LEU A 180 5.48 -18.79 4.85
CA LEU A 180 5.70 -19.40 3.54
C LEU A 180 6.76 -20.52 3.57
N TYR A 181 7.81 -20.38 4.37
CA TYR A 181 8.86 -21.38 4.59
C TYR A 181 8.35 -22.58 5.40
N SER A 182 7.36 -22.39 6.28
CA SER A 182 6.76 -23.46 7.09
C SER A 182 5.85 -24.42 6.31
N LEU A 183 5.48 -24.10 5.06
CA LEU A 183 4.50 -24.83 4.24
C LEU A 183 5.04 -26.04 3.45
N ASN A 184 6.15 -26.67 3.87
CA ASN A 184 6.77 -27.86 3.26
C ASN A 184 7.22 -27.68 1.80
N PHE A 185 8.53 -27.48 1.63
CA PHE A 185 9.24 -27.25 0.35
C PHE A 185 9.25 -28.44 -0.63
N ASP A 186 8.77 -29.62 -0.23
CA ASP A 186 8.88 -30.84 -1.03
C ASP A 186 8.02 -30.83 -2.32
N LYS A 187 7.19 -29.79 -2.52
CA LYS A 187 6.17 -29.73 -3.58
C LYS A 187 6.18 -28.49 -4.46
N ILE A 188 7.11 -27.56 -4.26
CA ILE A 188 7.19 -26.32 -5.06
C ILE A 188 8.25 -26.51 -6.14
N ASP A 189 7.81 -26.61 -7.39
CA ASP A 189 8.70 -26.62 -8.56
C ASP A 189 9.11 -25.18 -8.88
N PHE A 190 10.38 -24.85 -8.60
CA PHE A 190 10.92 -23.49 -8.74
C PHE A 190 10.90 -22.98 -10.19
N TRP A 191 10.79 -23.87 -11.17
CA TRP A 191 10.72 -23.52 -12.59
C TRP A 191 9.46 -22.72 -12.97
N GLU A 192 8.30 -23.03 -12.37
CA GLU A 192 7.05 -22.29 -12.67
C GLU A 192 7.08 -20.84 -12.16
N ILE A 193 7.80 -20.57 -11.07
CA ILE A 193 7.96 -19.21 -10.51
C ILE A 193 8.88 -18.35 -11.39
N TRP A 194 9.86 -18.98 -12.04
CA TRP A 194 10.84 -18.31 -12.88
C TRP A 194 10.33 -18.02 -14.29
N GLU A 195 9.55 -18.91 -14.90
CA GLU A 195 8.99 -18.70 -16.26
C GLU A 195 8.00 -17.52 -16.34
N ASP A 196 7.27 -17.21 -15.26
CA ASP A 196 6.35 -16.06 -15.23
C ASP A 196 7.08 -14.70 -15.11
N LEU A 197 8.36 -14.70 -14.70
CA LEU A 197 9.21 -13.51 -14.60
C LEU A 197 9.99 -13.23 -15.90
N ASP A 198 10.05 -14.18 -16.83
CA ASP A 198 10.88 -14.09 -18.05
C ASP A 198 10.17 -13.41 -19.23
N ARG A 199 9.61 -12.22 -18.98
CA ARG A 199 9.33 -11.23 -20.05
C ARG A 199 10.48 -10.22 -20.10
N PRO A 200 10.91 -9.79 -21.30
CA PRO A 200 12.26 -9.28 -21.52
C PRO A 200 12.46 -7.90 -20.86
N CYS A 201 13.05 -7.91 -19.68
CA CYS A 201 13.66 -6.76 -19.02
C CYS A 201 15.19 -6.93 -19.00
N VAL A 202 15.81 -7.00 -20.19
CA VAL A 202 17.27 -7.05 -20.39
C VAL A 202 17.79 -5.61 -20.27
N ASN A 203 18.75 -5.17 -19.45
CA ASN A 203 19.75 -5.78 -18.56
C ASN A 203 19.90 -4.84 -17.34
N TYR A 204 19.70 -5.34 -16.13
CA TYR A 204 20.41 -4.81 -14.96
C TYR A 204 20.88 -6.02 -14.15
N GLU A 205 22.19 -6.17 -14.03
CA GLU A 205 22.79 -7.03 -13.02
C GLU A 205 22.19 -6.65 -11.66
N LEU A 206 21.38 -7.55 -11.10
CA LEU A 206 20.82 -7.39 -9.76
C LEU A 206 21.97 -7.45 -8.76
N ASN A 207 22.43 -6.27 -8.33
CA ASN A 207 23.41 -6.13 -7.27
C ASN A 207 22.75 -6.58 -5.95
N PRO A 208 23.14 -7.71 -5.35
CA PRO A 208 22.50 -8.21 -4.13
C PRO A 208 22.70 -7.24 -2.96
N ALA A 209 23.80 -6.48 -2.92
CA ALA A 209 23.99 -5.44 -1.90
C ALA A 209 22.89 -4.38 -1.97
N LYS A 210 22.43 -4.05 -3.18
CA LYS A 210 21.34 -3.08 -3.40
C LYS A 210 19.98 -3.65 -3.02
N LEU A 211 19.79 -4.94 -3.23
CA LEU A 211 18.57 -5.68 -2.87
C LEU A 211 18.40 -5.77 -1.35
N PHE A 212 19.48 -6.03 -0.62
CA PHE A 212 19.43 -6.36 0.80
C PHE A 212 19.84 -5.23 1.75
N PHE A 213 20.64 -4.27 1.28
CA PHE A 213 21.18 -3.19 2.11
C PHE A 213 20.90 -1.79 1.55
N GLY A 214 20.24 -1.69 0.38
CA GLY A 214 19.95 -0.40 -0.26
C GLY A 214 21.19 0.34 -0.78
N THR A 215 22.37 -0.28 -0.77
CA THR A 215 23.65 0.30 -1.19
C THR A 215 24.20 -0.38 -2.44
N ASN A 216 25.04 0.31 -3.22
CA ASN A 216 25.70 -0.32 -4.38
C ASN A 216 26.93 -1.17 -3.99
N THR A 217 27.28 -1.23 -2.71
CA THR A 217 28.45 -1.92 -2.17
C THR A 217 28.09 -2.60 -0.86
N TRP A 218 28.66 -3.77 -0.59
CA TRP A 218 28.52 -4.45 0.69
C TRP A 218 29.16 -3.61 1.82
N PRO A 219 28.52 -3.49 2.99
CA PRO A 219 29.16 -2.95 4.19
C PRO A 219 30.40 -3.76 4.59
N ASP A 220 31.43 -3.10 5.12
CA ASP A 220 32.73 -3.71 5.44
C ASP A 220 32.67 -4.73 6.60
N ASP A 221 31.55 -4.78 7.33
CA ASP A 221 31.29 -5.57 8.53
C ASP A 221 30.35 -6.77 8.29
N VAL A 222 30.04 -7.08 7.02
CA VAL A 222 29.22 -8.23 6.66
C VAL A 222 30.02 -9.54 6.86
N PRO A 223 29.52 -10.51 7.66
CA PRO A 223 30.23 -11.76 7.90
C PRO A 223 30.48 -12.61 6.64
N GLU A 224 31.55 -13.42 6.61
CA GLU A 224 31.92 -14.27 5.45
C GLU A 224 30.81 -15.23 4.99
N TRP A 225 29.90 -15.67 5.88
CA TRP A 225 28.80 -16.57 5.51
C TRP A 225 27.73 -15.90 4.61
N SER A 226 27.71 -14.57 4.54
CA SER A 226 26.82 -13.78 3.67
C SER A 226 27.23 -13.84 2.19
N PHE A 227 28.48 -14.23 1.91
CA PHE A 227 29.07 -14.20 0.56
C PHE A 227 28.87 -15.48 -0.24
N TRP A 228 28.31 -16.52 0.38
CA TRP A 228 28.14 -17.81 -0.29
C TRP A 228 26.69 -18.00 -0.72
N HIS A 229 26.38 -17.46 -1.91
CA HIS A 229 25.57 -18.10 -2.97
C HIS A 229 25.32 -17.10 -4.10
N ILE A 230 26.24 -17.10 -5.07
CA ILE A 230 26.04 -17.22 -6.52
C ILE A 230 27.47 -17.29 -7.07
N GLY A 231 28.04 -18.49 -7.05
CA GLY A 231 29.27 -18.75 -7.79
C GLY A 231 28.87 -19.10 -9.21
N PHE A 232 29.07 -18.17 -10.15
CA PHE A 232 29.08 -18.56 -11.56
C PHE A 232 30.33 -19.43 -11.77
N SER A 233 30.12 -20.71 -12.03
CA SER A 233 31.16 -21.58 -12.58
C SER A 233 31.48 -21.06 -13.98
N ASP A 234 32.77 -20.95 -14.35
CA ASP A 234 33.23 -20.58 -15.70
C ASP A 234 32.72 -21.53 -16.81
N ASP A 235 32.07 -22.63 -16.42
CA ASP A 235 31.37 -23.56 -17.31
C ASP A 235 29.86 -23.26 -17.26
N ASP A 236 29.36 -22.53 -18.27
CA ASP A 236 27.99 -22.00 -18.47
C ASP A 236 26.84 -23.02 -18.42
N SER A 237 27.10 -24.28 -18.06
CA SER A 237 26.11 -25.36 -18.15
C SER A 237 25.69 -26.00 -16.82
N LYS A 238 26.30 -25.64 -15.67
CA LYS A 238 25.92 -26.24 -14.38
C LYS A 238 26.00 -25.26 -13.21
N LEU A 239 24.84 -24.80 -12.75
CA LEU A 239 24.67 -24.11 -11.48
C LEU A 239 24.85 -25.12 -10.33
N ASN A 240 26.00 -25.10 -9.67
CA ASN A 240 26.21 -25.87 -8.44
C ASN A 240 25.69 -25.05 -7.25
N VAL A 241 24.42 -25.26 -6.90
CA VAL A 241 23.87 -24.78 -5.62
C VAL A 241 24.32 -25.77 -4.55
N SER A 242 25.34 -25.41 -3.76
CA SER A 242 25.68 -26.23 -2.59
C SER A 242 24.58 -26.07 -1.55
N HIS A 243 23.80 -27.14 -1.31
CA HIS A 243 22.78 -27.20 -0.28
C HIS A 243 23.38 -27.06 1.13
N ARG A 244 23.53 -25.83 1.62
CA ARG A 244 23.18 -25.55 3.03
C ARG A 244 21.70 -25.23 3.06
N SER A 245 20.98 -25.76 4.06
CA SER A 245 19.55 -25.52 4.16
C SER A 245 19.31 -24.03 4.35
N SER A 246 18.32 -23.49 3.65
CA SER A 246 17.84 -22.11 3.78
C SER A 246 17.67 -21.69 5.25
N SER A 247 17.39 -22.64 6.15
CA SER A 247 17.33 -22.44 7.60
C SER A 247 18.63 -21.92 8.21
N GLU A 248 19.81 -22.41 7.82
CA GLU A 248 21.09 -21.97 8.41
C GLU A 248 21.43 -20.52 8.00
N TRP A 249 21.05 -20.12 6.79
CA TRP A 249 21.23 -18.73 6.32
C TRP A 249 20.25 -17.79 7.01
N ILE A 250 18.99 -18.20 7.14
CA ILE A 250 17.94 -17.44 7.85
C ILE A 250 18.33 -17.26 9.32
N GLU A 251 18.78 -18.31 10.00
CA GLU A 251 19.28 -18.24 11.38
C GLU A 251 20.49 -17.30 11.49
N GLY A 252 21.41 -17.32 10.52
CA GLY A 252 22.53 -16.38 10.46
C GLY A 252 22.09 -14.92 10.30
N TYR A 253 21.14 -14.65 9.41
CA TYR A 253 20.59 -13.30 9.18
C TYR A 253 19.78 -12.78 10.36
N ILE A 254 18.94 -13.61 10.99
CA ILE A 254 18.19 -13.25 12.20
C ILE A 254 19.18 -12.92 13.31
N LYS A 255 20.14 -13.80 13.56
CA LYS A 255 21.15 -13.59 14.59
C LYS A 255 21.94 -12.30 14.33
N TRP A 256 22.34 -12.05 13.08
CA TRP A 256 22.99 -10.78 12.72
C TRP A 256 22.06 -9.58 12.91
N ARG A 257 20.78 -9.63 12.55
CA ARG A 257 19.82 -8.54 12.75
C ARG A 257 19.50 -8.28 14.22
N GLU A 258 19.43 -9.32 15.04
CA GLU A 258 19.23 -9.22 16.48
C GLU A 258 20.50 -8.70 17.18
N GLU A 259 21.68 -9.12 16.72
CA GLU A 259 22.97 -8.62 17.20
C GLU A 259 23.28 -7.20 16.70
N ASN A 260 22.66 -6.78 15.59
CA ASN A 260 22.86 -5.49 14.93
C ASN A 260 21.53 -4.76 14.70
N GLN A 261 20.58 -4.84 15.65
CA GLN A 261 19.34 -4.04 15.60
C GLN A 261 19.73 -2.62 15.24
N ASP A 262 19.17 -2.05 14.19
CA ASP A 262 19.44 -0.67 13.82
C ASP A 262 18.48 0.22 14.64
N PRO A 263 18.92 0.82 15.77
CA PRO A 263 18.08 1.69 16.59
C PRO A 263 17.50 2.87 15.80
N ILE A 264 18.04 3.19 14.61
CA ILE A 264 17.45 4.16 13.68
C ILE A 264 16.10 3.67 13.18
N PHE A 265 16.02 2.44 12.68
CA PHE A 265 14.80 1.91 12.06
C PHE A 265 13.65 1.84 13.08
N GLU A 266 13.93 1.34 14.29
CA GLU A 266 12.94 1.30 15.38
C GLU A 266 12.43 2.70 15.75
N ALA A 267 13.31 3.70 15.76
CA ALA A 267 12.93 5.08 16.04
C ALA A 267 12.04 5.69 14.93
N TYR A 268 12.27 5.34 13.66
CA TYR A 268 11.40 5.75 12.55
C TYR A 268 10.01 5.08 12.63
N GLU A 269 9.97 3.76 12.85
CA GLU A 269 8.72 3.00 12.97
C GLU A 269 7.87 3.48 14.15
N LEU A 270 8.48 3.70 15.32
CA LEU A 270 7.77 4.18 16.50
C LEU A 270 7.08 5.54 16.26
N LEU A 271 7.69 6.38 15.42
CA LEU A 271 7.19 7.70 15.08
C LEU A 271 6.23 7.69 13.87
N GLY A 272 6.06 6.53 13.22
CA GLY A 272 5.24 6.39 12.01
C GLY A 272 5.78 7.22 10.84
N ILE A 273 7.12 7.30 10.72
CA ILE A 273 7.81 7.95 9.60
C ILE A 273 8.45 6.84 8.77
N ASP A 274 8.27 6.88 7.45
CA ASP A 274 8.99 6.00 6.51
C ASP A 274 10.51 6.27 6.59
N PRO A 275 11.34 5.26 6.90
CA PRO A 275 12.80 5.39 7.05
C PRO A 275 13.51 5.93 5.80
N ASN A 276 12.91 5.77 4.62
CA ASN A 276 13.44 6.28 3.36
C ASN A 276 13.21 7.79 3.18
N ILE A 277 12.33 8.39 4.00
CA ILE A 277 12.09 9.83 3.97
C ILE A 277 13.22 10.53 4.73
N ASN A 278 13.97 11.36 4.01
CA ASN A 278 14.93 12.26 4.64
C ASN A 278 14.23 13.34 5.47
N ILE A 279 14.02 13.06 6.75
CA ILE A 279 13.38 13.98 7.70
C ILE A 279 14.42 14.92 8.33
N SER A 280 14.12 16.21 8.32
CA SER A 280 14.97 17.22 8.95
C SER A 280 14.74 17.32 10.46
N VAL A 281 15.76 17.74 11.22
CA VAL A 281 15.66 17.98 12.68
C VAL A 281 14.46 18.87 13.07
N PRO A 282 14.13 19.97 12.36
CA PRO A 282 12.92 20.75 12.64
C PRO A 282 11.62 19.95 12.49
N GLN A 283 11.54 19.05 11.50
CA GLN A 283 10.38 18.17 11.30
C GLN A 283 10.28 17.13 12.42
N ILE A 284 11.38 16.52 12.85
CA ILE A 284 11.40 15.61 14.02
C ILE A 284 10.87 16.33 15.27
N LYS A 285 11.34 17.57 15.53
CA LYS A 285 10.85 18.39 16.66
C LYS A 285 9.38 18.79 16.53
N ALA A 286 8.88 18.99 15.30
CA ALA A 286 7.46 19.25 15.06
C ALA A 286 6.61 18.00 15.35
N LEU A 287 7.08 16.82 14.92
CA LEU A 287 6.42 15.55 15.17
C LEU A 287 6.37 15.22 16.66
N ARG A 288 7.48 15.41 17.40
CA ARG A 288 7.52 15.27 18.86
C ARG A 288 6.43 16.11 19.53
N ARG A 289 6.26 17.37 19.13
CA ARG A 289 5.21 18.26 19.67
C ARG A 289 3.80 17.79 19.32
N LYS A 290 3.59 17.19 18.14
CA LYS A 290 2.30 16.62 17.73
C LYS A 290 1.97 15.38 18.56
N MET A 291 2.90 14.43 18.65
CA MET A 291 2.77 13.21 19.44
C MET A 291 2.58 13.51 20.93
N ALA A 292 3.34 14.47 21.48
CA ALA A 292 3.19 14.92 22.87
C ALA A 292 1.79 15.46 23.18
N LYS A 293 1.13 16.14 22.23
CA LYS A 293 -0.25 16.59 22.40
C LYS A 293 -1.25 15.45 22.37
N GLN A 294 -0.97 14.42 21.57
CA GLN A 294 -1.82 13.25 21.37
C GLN A 294 -1.68 12.21 22.48
N HIS A 295 -0.53 12.13 23.13
CA HIS A 295 -0.20 11.14 24.15
C HIS A 295 0.19 11.79 25.49
N HIS A 296 -0.26 13.02 25.76
CA HIS A 296 0.04 13.68 27.03
C HIS A 296 -0.69 12.97 28.18
N PRO A 297 0.01 12.56 29.26
CA PRO A 297 -0.61 11.88 30.39
C PRO A 297 -1.69 12.73 31.08
N ASP A 298 -1.49 14.05 31.18
CA ASP A 298 -2.53 14.95 31.74
C ASP A 298 -3.81 15.05 30.89
N LYS A 299 -3.76 14.66 29.60
CA LYS A 299 -4.91 14.74 28.70
C LYS A 299 -5.52 13.37 28.39
N ASN A 300 -4.75 12.29 28.51
CA ASN A 300 -5.19 10.93 28.27
C ASN A 300 -4.91 10.05 29.50
N LEU A 301 -5.97 9.65 30.18
CA LEU A 301 -5.94 8.84 31.40
C LEU A 301 -5.77 7.33 31.14
N GLN A 302 -5.23 6.94 29.98
CA GLN A 302 -4.98 5.51 29.71
C GLN A 302 -3.76 5.02 30.51
N VAL A 303 -3.85 3.78 30.98
CA VAL A 303 -2.88 3.13 31.90
C VAL A 303 -1.45 3.06 31.34
N ASN A 304 -1.25 3.20 30.03
CA ASN A 304 0.07 3.17 29.38
C ASN A 304 0.45 4.50 28.68
N THR A 305 0.02 5.65 29.22
CA THR A 305 0.32 6.94 28.56
C THR A 305 1.74 7.45 28.85
N ASN A 306 2.27 7.19 30.05
CA ASN A 306 3.62 7.65 30.47
C ASN A 306 4.75 6.89 29.78
N GLU A 307 4.64 5.56 29.71
CA GLU A 307 5.63 4.68 29.07
C GLU A 307 5.66 4.97 27.55
N ARG A 308 4.50 5.04 26.89
CA ARG A 308 4.43 5.43 25.47
C ARG A 308 5.04 6.80 25.16
N MET A 309 4.83 7.79 26.03
CA MET A 309 5.43 9.12 25.86
C MET A 309 6.96 9.09 26.03
N THR A 310 7.46 8.22 26.90
CA THR A 310 8.89 8.02 27.13
C THR A 310 9.55 7.40 25.90
N GLU A 311 8.94 6.36 25.32
CA GLU A 311 9.39 5.74 24.06
C GLU A 311 9.49 6.77 22.93
N ILE A 312 8.43 7.59 22.75
CA ILE A 312 8.38 8.62 21.70
C ILE A 312 9.49 9.67 21.87
N ASN A 313 9.76 10.08 23.12
CA ASN A 313 10.82 11.04 23.40
C ASN A 313 12.20 10.45 23.08
N ASN A 314 12.47 9.23 23.53
CA ASN A 314 13.72 8.52 23.29
C ASN A 314 13.98 8.36 21.79
N ALA A 315 13.00 7.89 21.02
CA ALA A 315 13.12 7.76 19.56
C ALA A 315 13.40 9.10 18.88
N CYS A 316 12.69 10.17 19.28
CA CYS A 316 12.96 11.48 18.71
C CYS A 316 14.35 12.03 19.09
N ASP A 317 14.85 11.77 20.31
CA ASP A 317 16.16 12.24 20.75
C ASP A 317 17.26 11.52 19.99
N PHE A 318 17.12 10.20 19.86
CA PHE A 318 18.01 9.35 19.07
C PHE A 318 18.12 9.83 17.61
N LEU A 319 17.01 10.09 16.91
CA LEU A 319 17.05 10.57 15.52
C LEU A 319 17.68 11.97 15.38
N ILE A 320 17.50 12.84 16.37
CA ILE A 320 18.12 14.18 16.36
C ILE A 320 19.63 14.06 16.50
N GLU A 321 20.10 13.24 17.45
CA GLU A 321 21.53 12.99 17.65
C GLU A 321 22.15 12.36 16.41
N HIS A 322 21.50 11.34 15.84
CA HIS A 322 21.95 10.70 14.60
C HIS A 322 22.12 11.72 13.46
N LYS A 323 21.11 12.56 13.21
CA LYS A 323 21.15 13.61 12.17
C LYS A 323 22.18 14.69 12.43
N GLN A 324 22.51 14.99 13.69
CA GLN A 324 23.57 15.93 14.04
C GLN A 324 24.96 15.32 13.81
N ASN A 325 25.13 14.03 14.12
CA ASN A 325 26.37 13.30 13.90
C ASN A 325 26.66 13.09 12.41
N GLU A 326 25.64 12.85 11.57
CA GLU A 326 25.79 12.81 10.10
C GLU A 326 26.36 14.12 9.56
N LYS A 327 25.82 15.27 9.98
CA LYS A 327 26.28 16.60 9.53
C LYS A 327 27.70 16.95 9.95
N ASN A 328 28.18 16.37 11.05
CA ASN A 328 29.55 16.63 11.52
C ASN A 328 30.60 15.77 10.80
N LYS A 329 30.17 14.77 10.02
CA LYS A 329 31.04 13.90 9.21
C LYS A 329 31.18 14.38 7.76
N GLU A 330 30.35 15.33 7.32
CA GLU A 330 30.42 16.02 6.02
C GLU A 330 31.36 17.24 6.05
#